data_AF-A0A0F6TPY6-F1
#
_entry.id   AF-A0A0F6TPY6-F1
#
_cell.length_a   1.000
_cell.length_b   1.000
_cell.length_c   1.000
_cell.angle_alpha   90.00
_cell.angle_beta   90.00
_cell.angle_gamma   90.00
#
_symmetry.space_group_name_H-M   'P 1'
#
loop_
_entity.id
_entity.type
_entity.pdbx_description
1 polymer ?
#
loop_
_entity_poly.entity_id
_entity_poly.type
_entity_poly.pdbx_seq_one_letter_code
_entity_poly.pdbx_strand_id
1 'polypeptide(L)'
;MPLTLWMSNYCLSLWLCLLWVIYDKATIGTIAMITRCLAGSRTLLLLALSLVALQSPAKIYKWVDKDGNTHYSDKPPKDKRIKAKPQNLDNMNIIQMPRPVKTKALSNSQCQLAIDNFNKSFANHKNAIEKELAQGSIDDMQFAAKLTELESLKKQVTLKNCHKADPKLNTLLHCMAKNPNTQVCS
;
A
#
# COMPACT_ATOMS: atom_id res chain seq x y z
N MET A 1 74.01 -7.94 65.25
CA MET A 1 72.77 -8.17 66.02
C MET A 1 71.97 -6.87 65.99
N PRO A 2 70.64 -6.85 65.74
CA PRO A 2 69.64 -7.82 66.20
C PRO A 2 68.70 -8.37 65.12
N LEU A 3 68.14 -9.57 65.39
CA LEU A 3 66.97 -10.15 64.73
C LEU A 3 65.74 -9.85 65.59
N THR A 4 64.87 -8.96 65.15
CA THR A 4 63.50 -8.83 65.69
C THR A 4 62.59 -8.31 64.57
N LEU A 5 62.18 -9.15 63.62
CA LEU A 5 61.20 -8.73 62.59
C LEU A 5 60.59 -9.92 61.82
N TRP A 6 60.27 -11.05 62.46
CA TRP A 6 59.67 -12.19 61.75
C TRP A 6 58.57 -12.92 62.53
N MET A 7 57.68 -12.18 63.21
CA MET A 7 56.51 -12.78 63.88
C MET A 7 55.19 -11.97 63.76
N SER A 8 55.10 -10.99 62.84
CA SER A 8 53.92 -10.12 62.71
C SER A 8 52.99 -10.44 61.52
N ASN A 9 53.42 -11.23 60.54
CA ASN A 9 52.70 -11.35 59.25
C ASN A 9 51.72 -12.53 59.14
N TYR A 10 51.76 -13.50 60.06
CA TYR A 10 50.88 -14.68 59.97
C TYR A 10 49.53 -14.53 60.68
N CYS A 11 49.35 -13.50 61.52
CA CYS A 11 48.09 -13.29 62.25
C CYS A 11 47.06 -12.48 61.44
N LEU A 12 47.51 -11.60 60.54
CA LEU A 12 46.63 -10.75 59.71
C LEU A 12 45.99 -11.50 58.53
N SER A 13 46.62 -12.56 58.01
CA SER A 13 46.05 -13.31 56.88
C SER A 13 44.89 -14.22 57.27
N LEU A 14 44.94 -14.82 58.47
CA LEU A 14 43.83 -15.65 58.96
C LEU A 14 42.57 -14.83 59.26
N TRP A 15 42.74 -13.57 59.69
CA TRP A 15 41.63 -12.68 60.00
C TRP A 15 40.92 -12.17 58.74
N LEU A 16 41.67 -11.91 57.67
CA LEU A 16 41.11 -11.53 56.37
C LEU A 16 40.38 -12.68 55.66
N CYS A 17 40.84 -13.94 55.82
CA CYS A 17 40.15 -15.10 55.25
C CYS A 17 38.79 -15.36 55.89
N LEU A 18 38.65 -15.19 57.21
CA LEU A 18 37.36 -15.36 57.89
C LEU A 18 36.35 -14.26 57.53
N LEU A 19 36.81 -13.03 57.29
CA LEU A 19 35.96 -11.94 56.80
C LEU A 19 35.41 -12.20 55.38
N TRP A 20 36.16 -12.92 54.53
CA TRP A 20 35.71 -13.24 53.17
C TRP A 20 34.63 -14.33 53.14
N VAL A 21 34.71 -15.34 54.02
CA VAL A 21 33.74 -16.45 54.08
C VAL A 21 32.38 -15.99 54.64
N ILE A 22 32.37 -14.99 55.54
CA ILE A 22 31.12 -14.43 56.10
C ILE A 22 30.41 -13.53 55.07
N TYR A 23 31.17 -12.91 54.15
CA TYR A 23 30.61 -12.01 53.13
C TYR A 23 29.89 -12.72 51.98
N ASP A 24 30.02 -14.04 51.84
CA ASP A 24 29.45 -14.82 50.71
C ASP A 24 28.01 -15.31 50.99
N LYS A 25 27.66 -15.59 52.25
CA LYS A 25 26.34 -16.20 52.58
C LYS A 25 25.18 -15.20 52.68
N ALA A 26 25.44 -13.92 52.92
CA ALA A 26 24.40 -12.88 53.08
C ALA A 26 23.98 -12.20 51.76
N THR A 27 24.82 -12.25 50.74
CA THR A 27 24.62 -11.60 49.43
C THR A 27 23.91 -12.50 48.42
N ILE A 28 24.08 -13.82 48.50
CA ILE A 28 23.43 -14.76 47.55
C ILE A 28 21.90 -14.78 47.72
N GLY A 29 21.40 -14.63 48.96
CA GLY A 29 19.96 -14.62 49.25
C GLY A 29 19.21 -13.37 48.74
N THR A 30 19.88 -12.22 48.71
CA THR A 30 19.27 -10.93 48.31
C THR A 30 19.28 -10.72 46.79
N ILE A 31 20.31 -11.22 46.09
CA ILE A 31 20.41 -11.15 44.63
C ILE A 31 19.31 -12.01 43.97
N ALA A 32 18.97 -13.16 44.54
CA ALA A 32 17.91 -14.03 44.01
C ALA A 32 16.49 -13.43 44.09
N MET A 33 16.22 -12.58 45.09
CA MET A 33 14.94 -11.87 45.25
C MET A 33 14.84 -10.64 44.33
N ILE A 34 15.92 -9.86 44.19
CA ILE A 34 15.95 -8.65 43.33
C ILE A 34 15.86 -9.02 41.83
N THR A 35 16.46 -10.14 41.43
CA THR A 35 16.44 -10.60 40.03
C THR A 35 15.06 -11.07 39.58
N ARG A 36 14.20 -11.54 40.50
CA ARG A 36 12.80 -11.95 40.18
C ARG A 36 11.84 -10.76 40.08
N CYS A 37 12.14 -9.62 40.70
CA CYS A 37 11.32 -8.41 40.60
C CYS A 37 11.62 -7.57 39.34
N LEU A 38 12.86 -7.56 38.84
CA LEU A 38 13.26 -6.77 37.67
C LEU A 38 12.82 -7.36 36.32
N ALA A 39 12.54 -8.66 36.25
CA ALA A 39 12.08 -9.32 35.03
C ALA A 39 10.63 -8.95 34.64
N GLY A 40 9.77 -8.65 35.62
CA GLY A 40 8.38 -8.21 35.37
C GLY A 40 8.25 -6.73 35.00
N SER A 41 9.16 -5.89 35.47
CA SER A 41 9.14 -4.43 35.22
C SER A 41 9.49 -4.08 33.77
N ARG A 42 10.44 -4.83 33.17
CA ARG A 42 10.91 -4.57 31.79
C ARG A 42 9.87 -4.95 30.73
N THR A 43 9.13 -6.03 30.93
CA THR A 43 8.02 -6.44 30.05
C THR A 43 6.81 -5.52 30.20
N LEU A 44 6.50 -5.05 31.41
CA LEU A 44 5.46 -4.04 31.63
C LEU A 44 5.80 -2.70 30.97
N LEU A 45 7.06 -2.27 31.00
CA LEU A 45 7.51 -1.03 30.34
C LEU A 45 7.39 -1.13 28.80
N LEU A 46 7.79 -2.27 28.21
CA LEU A 46 7.67 -2.51 26.78
C LEU A 46 6.22 -2.61 26.32
N LEU A 47 5.35 -3.21 27.15
CA LEU A 47 3.90 -3.25 26.89
C LEU A 47 3.28 -1.86 27.01
N ALA A 48 3.67 -1.05 28.00
CA ALA A 48 3.19 0.32 28.12
C ALA A 48 3.63 1.21 26.93
N LEU A 49 4.84 0.99 26.40
CA LEU A 49 5.35 1.74 25.25
C LEU A 49 4.65 1.40 23.93
N SER A 50 4.14 0.17 23.77
CA SER A 50 3.39 -0.22 22.56
C SER A 50 1.98 0.37 22.50
N LEU A 51 1.35 0.68 23.65
CA LEU A 51 0.02 1.29 23.69
C LEU A 51 -0.01 2.75 23.20
N VAL A 52 1.13 3.46 23.19
CA VAL A 52 1.20 4.87 22.74
C VAL A 52 1.16 5.01 21.22
N ALA A 53 1.49 3.96 20.46
CA ALA A 53 1.57 4.03 18.99
C ALA A 53 0.21 4.09 18.25
N LEU A 54 -0.91 3.96 18.95
CA LEU A 54 -2.24 3.80 18.36
C LEU A 54 -3.01 5.10 18.06
N GLN A 55 -2.45 6.27 18.41
CA GLN A 55 -3.20 7.55 18.31
C GLN A 55 -2.91 8.35 17.03
N SER A 56 -3.01 7.72 15.85
CA SER A 56 -3.05 8.45 14.58
C SER A 56 -4.49 8.61 14.12
N PRO A 57 -5.16 9.76 14.34
CA PRO A 57 -6.50 9.98 13.80
C PRO A 57 -6.40 10.09 12.27
N ALA A 58 -6.79 9.03 11.57
CA ALA A 58 -6.88 9.03 10.11
C ALA A 58 -7.98 10.01 9.66
N LYS A 59 -7.60 11.16 9.10
CA LYS A 59 -8.52 12.14 8.51
C LYS A 59 -8.40 12.05 6.99
N ILE A 60 -9.54 11.91 6.31
CA ILE A 60 -9.59 12.00 4.85
C ILE A 60 -9.95 13.42 4.45
N TYR A 61 -9.12 14.03 3.60
CA TYR A 61 -9.32 15.38 3.08
C TYR A 61 -9.96 15.34 1.70
N LYS A 62 -10.93 16.21 1.48
CA LYS A 62 -11.58 16.42 0.18
C LYS A 62 -11.32 17.84 -0.32
N TRP A 63 -10.96 17.98 -1.60
CA TRP A 63 -10.87 19.28 -2.27
C TRP A 63 -11.27 19.18 -3.75
N VAL A 64 -11.50 20.33 -4.37
CA VAL A 64 -11.76 20.46 -5.80
C VAL A 64 -10.57 21.18 -6.43
N ASP A 65 -10.05 20.64 -7.53
CA ASP A 65 -8.95 21.24 -8.27
C ASP A 65 -9.43 22.38 -9.20
N LYS A 66 -8.48 23.03 -9.89
CA LYS A 66 -8.76 24.12 -10.84
C LYS A 66 -9.59 23.68 -12.06
N ASP A 67 -9.58 22.38 -12.36
CA ASP A 67 -10.27 21.78 -13.51
C ASP A 67 -11.67 21.27 -13.12
N GLY A 68 -12.07 21.49 -11.86
CA GLY A 68 -13.38 21.09 -11.33
C GLY A 68 -13.45 19.64 -10.82
N ASN A 69 -12.33 18.91 -10.80
CA ASN A 69 -12.31 17.53 -10.34
C ASN A 69 -12.17 17.45 -8.82
N THR A 70 -12.94 16.54 -8.21
CA THR A 70 -12.91 16.30 -6.78
C THR A 70 -11.87 15.24 -6.44
N HIS A 71 -10.93 15.57 -5.56
CA HIS A 71 -9.88 14.69 -5.08
C HIS A 71 -10.08 14.34 -3.60
N TYR A 72 -9.60 13.15 -3.22
CA TYR A 72 -9.59 12.64 -1.85
C TYR A 72 -8.19 12.13 -1.49
N SER A 73 -7.65 12.53 -0.33
CA SER A 73 -6.36 12.02 0.16
C SER A 73 -6.33 11.95 1.69
N ASP A 74 -5.51 11.05 2.20
CA ASP A 74 -5.08 10.95 3.60
C ASP A 74 -4.27 12.17 4.07
N LYS A 75 -3.71 12.95 3.14
CA LYS A 75 -2.89 14.13 3.41
C LYS A 75 -3.55 15.39 2.86
N PRO A 76 -3.34 16.54 3.51
CA PRO A 76 -3.78 17.81 2.95
C PRO A 76 -3.03 18.10 1.63
N PRO A 77 -3.67 18.80 0.68
CA PRO A 77 -3.03 19.20 -0.56
C PRO A 77 -1.80 20.06 -0.27
N LYS A 78 -0.72 19.84 -1.02
CA LYS A 78 0.55 20.56 -0.87
C LYS A 78 0.39 22.06 -1.14
N ASP A 79 -0.56 22.43 -2.00
CA ASP A 79 -0.87 23.83 -2.30
C ASP A 79 -1.82 24.40 -1.22
N LYS A 80 -1.30 25.33 -0.42
CA LYS A 80 -2.03 26.03 0.64
C LYS A 80 -3.19 26.89 0.11
N ARG A 81 -3.23 27.20 -1.19
CA ARG A 81 -4.33 27.95 -1.81
C ARG A 81 -5.59 27.08 -2.00
N ILE A 82 -5.43 25.76 -1.96
CA ILE A 82 -6.54 24.81 -2.07
C ILE A 82 -7.09 24.54 -0.67
N LYS A 83 -8.32 25.02 -0.41
CA LYS A 83 -9.00 24.79 0.86
C LYS A 83 -9.51 23.34 0.93
N ALA A 84 -8.73 22.47 1.57
CA ALA A 84 -9.17 21.12 1.89
C ALA A 84 -10.00 21.09 3.18
N LYS A 85 -11.13 20.37 3.14
CA LYS A 85 -11.96 20.13 4.32
C LYS A 85 -11.76 18.69 4.80
N PRO A 86 -11.56 18.45 6.11
CA PRO A 86 -11.56 17.11 6.66
C PRO A 86 -12.98 16.53 6.54
N GLN A 87 -13.10 15.37 5.94
CA GLN A 87 -14.36 14.63 5.79
C GLN A 87 -14.55 13.76 7.05
N ASN A 88 -15.67 13.97 7.75
CA ASN A 88 -16.09 13.04 8.80
C ASN A 88 -16.76 11.83 8.11
N LEU A 89 -16.28 10.62 8.42
CA LEU A 89 -16.75 9.37 7.82
C LEU A 89 -17.80 8.67 8.69
N ASP A 90 -18.02 9.10 9.93
CA ASP A 90 -18.85 8.41 10.93
C ASP A 90 -20.34 8.40 10.55
N ASN A 91 -20.77 9.38 9.75
CA ASN A 91 -22.16 9.53 9.29
C ASN A 91 -22.32 9.39 7.76
N MET A 92 -21.37 8.75 7.07
CA MET A 92 -21.55 8.48 5.65
C MET A 92 -22.44 7.26 5.46
N ASN A 93 -23.69 7.51 5.04
CA ASN A 93 -24.58 6.49 4.52
C ASN A 93 -23.93 5.88 3.26
N ILE A 94 -23.26 4.72 3.39
CA ILE A 94 -22.75 3.93 2.25
C ILE A 94 -23.94 3.24 1.57
N ILE A 95 -24.89 4.03 1.10
CA ILE A 95 -25.99 3.57 0.26
C ILE A 95 -25.79 4.31 -1.05
N GLN A 96 -25.48 3.54 -2.09
CA GLN A 96 -25.11 3.99 -3.44
C GLN A 96 -23.65 4.42 -3.60
N MET A 97 -22.76 3.41 -3.61
CA MET A 97 -21.83 3.36 -4.73
C MET A 97 -22.64 3.58 -6.01
N PRO A 98 -22.26 4.49 -6.92
CA PRO A 98 -22.96 4.59 -8.19
C PRO A 98 -22.93 3.21 -8.81
N ARG A 99 -24.08 2.52 -8.78
CA ARG A 99 -24.29 1.27 -9.51
C ARG A 99 -23.79 1.58 -10.92
N PRO A 100 -22.92 0.74 -11.53
CA PRO A 100 -22.43 0.98 -12.88
C PRO A 100 -23.65 1.37 -13.69
N VAL A 101 -23.67 2.63 -14.14
CA VAL A 101 -24.82 3.21 -14.81
C VAL A 101 -25.15 2.19 -15.87
N LYS A 102 -26.37 1.63 -15.84
CA LYS A 102 -26.81 0.73 -16.90
C LYS A 102 -26.74 1.54 -18.17
N THR A 103 -25.60 1.49 -18.84
CA THR A 103 -25.33 2.25 -20.02
C THR A 103 -26.35 1.78 -21.02
N LYS A 104 -27.14 2.73 -21.52
CA LYS A 104 -28.20 2.45 -22.49
C LYS A 104 -27.65 1.53 -23.57
N ALA A 105 -28.34 0.42 -23.82
CA ALA A 105 -27.94 -0.53 -24.84
C ALA A 105 -27.78 0.21 -26.17
N LEU A 106 -26.67 -0.04 -26.88
CA LEU A 106 -26.47 0.49 -28.22
C LEU A 106 -27.56 -0.03 -29.14
N SER A 107 -28.04 0.82 -30.04
CA SER A 107 -28.85 0.37 -31.18
C SER A 107 -28.00 -0.46 -32.14
N ASN A 108 -28.63 -1.32 -32.96
CA ASN A 108 -27.91 -2.15 -33.95
C ASN A 108 -27.05 -1.31 -34.89
N SER A 109 -27.53 -0.13 -35.30
CA SER A 109 -26.78 0.81 -36.14
C SER A 109 -25.53 1.34 -35.43
N GLN A 110 -25.63 1.71 -34.15
CA GLN A 110 -24.48 2.18 -33.37
C GLN A 110 -23.48 1.04 -33.10
N CYS A 111 -23.97 -0.17 -32.87
CA CYS A 111 -23.11 -1.36 -32.76
C CYS A 111 -22.33 -1.58 -34.06
N GLN A 112 -23.01 -1.52 -35.21
CA GLN A 112 -22.37 -1.70 -36.50
C GLN A 112 -21.31 -0.63 -36.75
N LEU A 113 -21.63 0.65 -36.47
CA LEU A 113 -20.67 1.74 -36.61
C LEU A 113 -19.44 1.56 -35.71
N ALA A 114 -19.63 1.14 -34.46
CA ALA A 114 -18.53 0.84 -33.54
C ALA A 114 -17.64 -0.29 -34.04
N ILE A 115 -18.25 -1.36 -34.56
CA ILE A 115 -17.54 -2.51 -35.13
C ILE A 115 -16.77 -2.10 -36.39
N ASP A 116 -17.38 -1.32 -37.26
CA ASP A 116 -16.76 -0.86 -38.51
C ASP A 116 -15.58 0.09 -38.21
N ASN A 117 -15.76 1.04 -37.29
CA ASN A 117 -14.69 1.95 -36.85
C ASN A 117 -13.54 1.19 -36.19
N PHE A 118 -13.84 0.18 -35.36
CA PHE A 118 -12.84 -0.69 -34.75
C PHE A 118 -12.08 -1.49 -35.81
N ASN A 119 -12.78 -2.18 -36.72
CA ASN A 119 -12.17 -2.99 -37.77
C ASN A 119 -11.28 -2.14 -38.69
N LYS A 120 -11.73 -0.94 -39.05
CA LYS A 120 -10.96 0.02 -39.85
C LYS A 120 -9.69 0.48 -39.14
N SER A 121 -9.75 0.67 -37.82
CA SER A 121 -8.63 1.15 -37.00
C SER A 121 -7.77 0.02 -36.42
N PHE A 122 -8.14 -1.25 -36.61
CA PHE A 122 -7.43 -2.39 -36.04
C PHE A 122 -5.97 -2.44 -36.50
N ALA A 123 -5.71 -2.16 -37.78
CA ALA A 123 -4.36 -2.05 -38.32
C ALA A 123 -3.60 -0.89 -37.66
N ASN A 124 -4.25 0.25 -37.38
CA ASN A 124 -3.62 1.38 -36.72
C ASN A 124 -3.22 1.04 -35.27
N HIS A 125 -4.04 0.28 -34.55
CA HIS A 125 -3.70 -0.23 -33.22
C HIS A 125 -2.52 -1.19 -33.25
N LYS A 126 -2.51 -2.13 -34.20
CA LYS A 126 -1.39 -3.05 -34.40
C LYS A 126 -0.08 -2.30 -34.70
N ASN A 127 -0.12 -1.36 -35.65
CA ASN A 127 1.04 -0.55 -36.03
C ASN A 127 1.52 0.34 -34.88
N ALA A 128 0.62 0.82 -34.01
CA ALA A 128 1.00 1.56 -32.82
C ALA A 128 1.78 0.69 -31.83
N ILE A 129 1.34 -0.56 -31.61
CA ILE A 129 2.05 -1.52 -30.77
C ILE A 129 3.43 -1.87 -31.36
N GLU A 130 3.51 -2.09 -32.69
CA GLU A 130 4.79 -2.31 -33.38
C GLU A 130 5.74 -1.11 -33.26
N LYS A 131 5.20 0.11 -33.31
CA LYS A 131 5.97 1.34 -33.10
C LYS A 131 6.50 1.44 -31.67
N GLU A 132 5.73 1.08 -30.66
CA GLU A 132 6.20 1.05 -29.26
C GLU A 132 7.37 0.07 -29.09
N LEU A 133 7.33 -1.09 -29.76
CA LEU A 133 8.43 -2.06 -29.76
C LEU A 133 9.66 -1.49 -30.45
N ALA A 134 9.50 -0.89 -31.64
CA ALA A 134 10.59 -0.25 -32.38
C ALA A 134 11.21 0.94 -31.62
N GLN A 135 10.43 1.59 -30.75
CA GLN A 135 10.88 2.66 -29.87
C GLN A 135 11.53 2.16 -28.57
N GLY A 136 11.57 0.84 -28.34
CA GLY A 136 12.06 0.25 -27.09
C GLY A 136 11.22 0.60 -25.87
N SER A 137 9.97 1.05 -26.06
CA SER A 137 9.05 1.38 -24.97
C SER A 137 8.40 0.14 -24.34
N ILE A 138 8.39 -0.97 -25.08
CA ILE A 138 7.92 -2.28 -24.64
C ILE A 138 8.95 -3.34 -25.05
N ASP A 139 9.02 -4.42 -24.28
CA ASP A 139 9.80 -5.61 -24.64
C ASP A 139 8.97 -6.62 -25.46
N ASP A 140 9.63 -7.68 -25.94
CA ASP A 140 9.01 -8.72 -26.77
C ASP A 140 7.83 -9.43 -26.07
N MET A 141 7.90 -9.61 -24.75
CA MET A 141 6.81 -10.25 -23.98
C MET A 141 5.61 -9.31 -23.87
N GLN A 142 5.85 -8.04 -23.58
CA GLN A 142 4.82 -7.00 -23.53
C GLN A 142 4.17 -6.79 -24.90
N PHE A 143 4.96 -6.85 -25.97
CA PHE A 143 4.46 -6.83 -27.34
C PHE A 143 3.50 -7.98 -27.62
N ALA A 144 3.91 -9.22 -27.32
CA ALA A 144 3.07 -10.40 -27.50
C ALA A 144 1.77 -10.33 -26.66
N ALA A 145 1.86 -9.85 -25.42
CA ALA A 145 0.70 -9.68 -24.55
C ALA A 145 -0.30 -8.65 -25.11
N LYS A 146 0.18 -7.48 -25.53
CA LYS A 146 -0.63 -6.41 -26.13
C LYS A 146 -1.31 -6.85 -27.42
N LEU A 147 -0.59 -7.57 -28.29
CA LEU A 147 -1.17 -8.14 -29.51
C LEU A 147 -2.26 -9.17 -29.19
N THR A 148 -2.01 -10.06 -28.23
CA THR A 148 -2.98 -11.07 -27.82
C THR A 148 -4.24 -10.44 -27.24
N GLU A 149 -4.10 -9.38 -26.45
CA GLU A 149 -5.23 -8.60 -25.91
C GLU A 149 -6.03 -7.93 -27.03
N LEU A 150 -5.35 -7.30 -28.00
CA LEU A 150 -5.99 -6.67 -29.15
C LEU A 150 -6.77 -7.68 -30.02
N GLU A 151 -6.21 -8.87 -30.25
CA GLU A 151 -6.89 -9.95 -30.98
C GLU A 151 -8.07 -10.54 -30.20
N SER A 152 -7.92 -10.72 -28.89
CA SER A 152 -9.01 -11.13 -28.00
C SER A 152 -10.15 -10.11 -28.04
N LEU A 153 -9.83 -8.82 -28.00
CA LEU A 153 -10.80 -7.73 -28.10
C LEU A 153 -11.54 -7.78 -29.44
N LYS A 154 -10.84 -8.02 -30.56
CA LYS A 154 -11.48 -8.19 -31.88
C LYS A 154 -12.51 -9.33 -31.89
N LYS A 155 -12.25 -10.44 -31.20
CA LYS A 155 -13.21 -11.55 -31.06
C LYS A 155 -14.43 -11.15 -30.22
N GLN A 156 -14.26 -10.22 -29.28
CA GLN A 156 -15.34 -9.74 -28.42
C GLN A 156 -16.20 -8.67 -29.10
N VAL A 157 -15.60 -7.80 -29.93
CA VAL A 157 -16.27 -6.71 -30.66
C VAL A 157 -17.07 -7.29 -31.83
N THR A 158 -18.23 -7.86 -31.52
CA THR A 158 -19.17 -8.44 -32.48
C THR A 158 -20.59 -7.94 -32.21
N LEU A 159 -21.45 -8.00 -33.23
CA LEU A 159 -22.85 -7.57 -33.10
C LEU A 159 -23.60 -8.34 -32.00
N LYS A 160 -23.30 -9.64 -31.87
CA LYS A 160 -23.89 -10.52 -30.84
C LYS A 160 -23.54 -10.06 -29.42
N ASN A 161 -22.28 -9.65 -29.21
CA ASN A 161 -21.80 -9.25 -27.90
C ASN A 161 -22.11 -7.79 -27.59
N CYS A 162 -22.33 -6.93 -28.59
CA CYS A 162 -22.63 -5.52 -28.40
C CYS A 162 -23.85 -5.28 -27.48
N HIS A 163 -24.92 -6.06 -27.65
CA HIS A 163 -26.14 -5.93 -26.85
C HIS A 163 -26.06 -6.57 -25.46
N LYS A 164 -25.06 -7.42 -25.22
CA LYS A 164 -24.84 -8.14 -23.94
C LYS A 164 -23.47 -7.83 -23.36
N ALA A 165 -22.87 -6.72 -23.78
CA ALA A 165 -21.53 -6.34 -23.38
C ALA A 165 -21.50 -6.06 -21.88
N ASP A 166 -20.41 -6.46 -21.24
CA ASP A 166 -20.11 -5.99 -19.89
C ASP A 166 -19.97 -4.44 -19.88
N PRO A 167 -20.04 -3.78 -18.71
CA PRO A 167 -19.98 -2.33 -18.64
C PRO A 167 -18.73 -1.70 -19.27
N LYS A 168 -17.58 -2.39 -19.23
CA LYS A 168 -16.31 -1.91 -19.79
C LYS A 168 -16.36 -1.98 -21.33
N LEU A 169 -16.75 -3.13 -21.88
CA LEU A 169 -16.92 -3.32 -23.32
C LEU A 169 -18.02 -2.39 -23.87
N ASN A 170 -19.12 -2.21 -23.15
CA ASN A 170 -20.19 -1.32 -23.58
C ASN A 170 -19.76 0.16 -23.60
N THR A 171 -18.93 0.59 -22.66
CA THR A 171 -18.34 1.94 -22.63
C THR A 171 -17.39 2.14 -23.82
N LEU A 172 -16.53 1.16 -24.08
CA LEU A 172 -15.63 1.15 -25.23
C LEU A 172 -16.41 1.23 -26.56
N LEU A 173 -17.44 0.40 -26.73
CA LEU A 173 -18.31 0.41 -27.92
C LEU A 173 -19.02 1.77 -28.10
N HIS A 174 -19.49 2.39 -27.02
CA HIS A 174 -20.06 3.74 -27.08
C HIS A 174 -19.06 4.80 -27.55
N CYS A 175 -17.81 4.70 -27.13
CA CYS A 175 -16.76 5.61 -27.61
C CYS A 175 -16.49 5.41 -29.11
N MET A 176 -16.34 4.16 -29.54
CA MET A 176 -16.05 3.82 -30.94
C MET A 176 -17.22 4.15 -31.88
N ALA A 177 -18.46 4.07 -31.40
CA ALA A 177 -19.63 4.53 -32.16
C ALA A 177 -19.66 6.06 -32.37
N LYS A 178 -18.95 6.84 -31.56
CA LYS A 178 -18.90 8.31 -31.68
C LYS A 178 -17.65 8.80 -32.39
N ASN A 179 -16.57 8.03 -32.34
CA ASN A 179 -15.25 8.44 -32.81
C ASN A 179 -14.75 7.49 -33.90
N PRO A 180 -14.57 7.97 -35.15
CA PRO A 180 -13.97 7.18 -36.21
C PRO A 180 -12.54 6.74 -35.91
N ASN A 181 -11.77 7.57 -35.20
CA ASN A 181 -10.46 7.20 -34.68
C ASN A 181 -10.61 6.51 -33.33
N THR A 182 -10.45 5.19 -33.28
CA THR A 182 -10.66 4.43 -32.04
C THR A 182 -9.46 4.43 -31.10
N GLN A 183 -8.33 5.07 -31.47
CA GLN A 183 -7.18 5.24 -30.57
C GLN A 183 -7.50 6.10 -29.34
N VAL A 184 -8.50 6.98 -29.43
CA VAL A 184 -8.96 7.83 -28.33
C VAL A 184 -9.88 7.11 -27.34
N CYS A 185 -10.23 5.84 -27.62
CA CYS A 185 -11.17 5.05 -26.85
C CYS A 185 -10.49 4.04 -25.91
N SER A 186 -9.16 4.16 -25.74
CA SER A 186 -8.31 3.35 -24.85
C SER A 186 -8.58 3.56 -23.36
#